data_AF-X1KV02-F1
#
_entry.id   AF-X1KV02-F1
#
_cell.length_a   1.000
_cell.length_b   1.000
_cell.length_c   1.000
_cell.angle_alpha   90.00
_cell.angle_beta   90.00
_cell.angle_gamma   90.00
#
_symmetry.space_group_name_H-M   'P 1'
#
loop_
_entity.id
_entity.type
_entity.pdbx_description
1 polymer ?
#
loop_
_entity_poly.entity_id
_entity_poly.type
_entity_poly.pdbx_seq_one_letter_code
_entity_poly.pdbx_strand_id
1 'polypeptide(L)'
;MRRSKESYTSVDPGKRQKQLDNLNRTKTASAGKTPFLKDARNKDLRYFLENHYILESGKLIILEPWQIENLIDPISTGENEIFIFGMPKKSGKSTISAGLGIFSLFFSQAISPEVYSLATSKDQARIIFDKARKAT
;
A
#
# COMPACT_ATOMS: atom_id res chain seq x y z
N MET A 1 0.98 32.32 -7.21
CA MET A 1 1.67 32.83 -6.00
C MET A 1 1.91 31.65 -5.06
N ARG A 2 3.13 31.08 -4.99
CA ARG A 2 3.43 29.94 -4.11
C ARG A 2 3.60 30.47 -2.68
N ARG A 3 2.76 30.05 -1.74
CA ARG A 3 2.96 30.37 -0.33
C ARG A 3 4.20 29.63 0.19
N SER A 4 5.02 30.29 1.01
CA SER A 4 6.19 29.69 1.66
C SER A 4 5.75 28.56 2.60
N LYS A 5 6.60 27.54 2.82
CA LYS A 5 6.29 26.38 3.68
C LYS A 5 5.86 26.79 5.11
N GLU A 6 6.29 27.96 5.55
CA GLU A 6 5.94 28.55 6.85
C GLU A 6 4.45 28.87 6.98
N SER A 7 3.74 29.10 5.87
CA SER A 7 2.30 29.39 5.89
C SER A 7 1.43 28.20 6.31
N TYR A 8 2.00 27.00 6.38
CA TYR A 8 1.31 25.76 6.76
C TYR A 8 1.60 25.33 8.20
N THR A 9 2.48 26.05 8.90
CA THR A 9 2.76 25.79 10.32
C THR A 9 1.75 26.47 11.22
N SER A 10 1.38 25.81 12.33
CA SER A 10 0.50 26.42 13.33
C SER A 10 1.07 27.74 13.87
N VAL A 11 0.21 28.72 14.13
CA VAL A 11 0.58 30.02 14.74
C VAL A 11 0.89 29.85 16.24
N ASP A 12 0.28 28.85 16.88
CA ASP A 12 0.50 28.50 18.28
C ASP A 12 1.89 27.84 18.46
N PRO A 13 2.80 28.43 19.27
CA PRO A 13 4.18 27.94 19.44
C PRO A 13 4.26 26.48 19.89
N GLY A 14 3.37 26.04 20.78
CA GLY A 14 3.40 24.69 21.33
C GLY A 14 2.98 23.63 20.30
N LYS A 15 1.98 23.96 19.47
CA LYS A 15 1.53 23.08 18.38
C LYS A 15 2.51 23.08 17.23
N ARG A 16 3.12 24.23 16.93
CA ARG A 16 4.16 24.36 15.89
C ARG A 16 5.36 23.50 16.21
N GLN A 17 5.83 23.50 17.46
CA GLN A 17 6.98 22.69 17.86
C GLN A 17 6.69 21.19 17.67
N LYS A 18 5.53 20.71 18.14
CA LYS A 18 5.10 19.33 17.90
C LYS A 18 4.99 18.98 16.40
N GLN A 19 4.54 19.92 15.58
CA GLN A 19 4.41 19.72 14.14
C GLN A 19 5.79 19.62 13.47
N LEU A 20 6.76 20.43 13.91
CA LEU A 20 8.15 20.36 13.46
C LEU A 20 8.84 19.09 13.94
N ASP A 21 8.60 18.67 15.18
CA ASP A 21 9.15 17.44 15.76
C ASP A 21 8.63 16.21 15.02
N ASN A 22 7.33 16.17 14.70
CA ASN A 22 6.74 15.11 13.89
C ASN A 22 7.32 15.10 12.47
N LEU A 23 7.46 16.26 11.83
CA LEU A 23 8.04 16.37 10.48
C LEU A 23 9.51 15.92 10.45
N ASN A 24 10.27 16.23 11.51
CA ASN A 24 11.64 15.80 11.67
C ASN A 24 11.72 14.29 11.96
N ARG A 25 10.82 13.72 12.77
CA ARG A 25 10.70 12.26 12.93
C ARG A 25 10.43 11.56 11.59
N THR A 26 9.58 12.10 10.74
CA THR A 26 9.32 11.53 9.40
C THR A 26 10.54 11.63 8.48
N LYS A 27 11.34 12.70 8.60
CA LYS A 27 12.60 12.86 7.84
C LYS A 27 13.74 11.98 8.36
N THR A 28 13.82 11.72 9.65
CA THR A 28 14.83 10.81 10.21
C THR A 28 14.47 9.35 9.97
N ALA A 29 13.18 9.03 9.78
CA ALA A 29 12.72 7.71 9.36
C ALA A 29 13.10 7.36 7.91
N SER A 30 13.56 8.31 7.10
CA SER A 30 14.08 8.05 5.76
C SER A 30 15.61 7.85 5.77
N ALA A 31 16.09 6.78 6.40
CA ALA A 31 17.48 6.31 6.22
C ALA A 31 17.74 4.86 6.65
N GLY A 32 16.71 4.02 6.76
CA GLY A 32 16.89 2.58 6.63
C GLY A 32 16.45 2.21 5.22
N LYS A 33 17.36 1.79 4.33
CA LYS A 33 16.92 0.88 3.26
C LYS A 33 16.22 -0.25 4.01
N THR A 34 14.92 -0.40 3.82
CA THR A 34 14.15 -1.50 4.42
C THR A 34 14.96 -2.77 4.16
N PRO A 35 15.19 -3.64 5.16
CA PRO A 35 15.96 -4.86 4.98
C PRO A 35 15.11 -5.86 4.20
N PHE A 36 14.82 -5.53 2.94
CA PHE A 36 14.02 -6.27 1.97
C PHE A 36 14.68 -7.59 1.54
N LEU A 37 15.81 -7.98 2.17
CA LEU A 37 16.70 -9.01 1.65
C LEU A 37 17.40 -9.84 2.73
N LYS A 38 16.85 -10.00 3.93
CA LYS A 38 17.51 -10.83 4.97
C LYS A 38 16.81 -12.14 5.32
N ASP A 39 15.55 -12.34 4.95
CA ASP A 39 14.85 -13.61 5.19
C ASP A 39 14.61 -14.35 3.86
N ALA A 40 15.08 -15.59 3.76
CA ALA A 40 14.88 -16.46 2.60
C ALA A 40 13.40 -16.86 2.39
N ARG A 41 12.52 -16.57 3.35
CA ARG A 41 11.06 -16.73 3.27
C ARG A 41 10.38 -15.47 2.70
N ASN A 42 10.89 -14.91 1.61
CA ASN A 42 10.36 -13.71 0.95
C ASN A 42 8.88 -13.87 0.53
N LYS A 43 7.99 -13.74 1.53
CA LYS A 43 6.56 -13.48 1.45
C LYS A 43 6.38 -11.98 1.30
N ASP A 44 7.04 -11.41 0.31
CA ASP A 44 7.00 -9.99 0.10
C ASP A 44 5.95 -9.68 -0.98
N LEU A 45 4.98 -8.86 -0.59
CA LEU A 45 3.87 -8.45 -1.44
C LEU A 45 4.38 -7.74 -2.70
N ARG A 46 5.44 -6.94 -2.59
CA ARG A 46 6.01 -6.25 -3.75
C ARG A 46 6.56 -7.24 -4.76
N TYR A 47 7.40 -8.17 -4.31
CA TYR A 47 7.97 -9.21 -5.17
C TYR A 47 6.89 -10.05 -5.85
N PHE A 48 5.85 -10.43 -5.09
CA PHE A 48 4.69 -11.12 -5.66
C PHE A 48 4.03 -10.30 -6.77
N LEU A 49 3.74 -9.03 -6.52
CA LEU A 49 3.09 -8.16 -7.51
C LEU A 49 3.96 -8.04 -8.76
N GLU A 50 5.22 -7.62 -8.64
CA GLU A 50 6.09 -7.32 -9.79
C GLU A 50 6.43 -8.56 -10.64
N ASN A 51 6.45 -9.77 -10.05
CA ASN A 51 6.94 -10.97 -10.74
C ASN A 51 5.84 -12.00 -11.06
N HIS A 52 4.71 -11.96 -10.36
CA HIS A 52 3.67 -13.00 -10.47
C HIS A 52 2.27 -12.44 -10.75
N TYR A 53 2.03 -11.14 -10.54
CA TYR A 53 0.72 -10.55 -10.81
C TYR A 53 0.63 -10.01 -12.24
N ILE A 54 -0.04 -10.77 -13.10
CA ILE A 54 -0.28 -10.42 -14.50
C ILE A 54 -1.56 -9.58 -14.62
N LEU A 55 -1.46 -8.43 -15.27
CA LEU A 55 -2.59 -7.56 -15.56
C LEU A 55 -3.49 -8.15 -16.63
N GLU A 56 -4.72 -7.64 -16.77
CA GLU A 56 -5.63 -8.09 -17.83
C GLU A 56 -5.11 -7.82 -19.26
N SER A 57 -4.06 -7.00 -19.38
CA SER A 57 -3.32 -6.77 -20.62
C SER A 57 -2.32 -7.87 -20.97
N GLY A 58 -2.15 -8.89 -20.12
CA GLY A 58 -1.14 -9.94 -20.24
C GLY A 58 0.28 -9.50 -19.87
N LYS A 59 0.45 -8.30 -19.31
CA LYS A 59 1.75 -7.77 -18.86
C LYS A 59 1.85 -7.81 -17.35
N LEU A 60 3.07 -7.94 -16.83
CA LEU A 60 3.33 -7.75 -15.41
C LEU A 60 2.97 -6.31 -14.99
N ILE A 61 2.51 -6.17 -13.76
CA ILE A 61 2.29 -4.86 -13.15
C ILE A 61 3.62 -4.11 -13.00
N ILE A 62 3.60 -2.81 -13.30
CA ILE A 62 4.71 -1.91 -13.00
C ILE A 62 4.20 -0.97 -11.91
N LEU A 63 4.81 -1.06 -10.73
CA LEU A 63 4.42 -0.25 -9.59
C LEU A 63 5.07 1.13 -9.66
N GLU A 64 4.31 2.16 -9.35
CA GLU A 64 4.84 3.51 -9.21
C GLU A 64 5.57 3.65 -7.86
N PRO A 65 6.65 4.46 -7.77
CA PRO A 65 7.39 4.62 -6.52
C PRO A 65 6.51 4.97 -5.31
N TRP A 66 5.50 5.83 -5.50
CA TRP A 66 4.60 6.22 -4.43
C TRP A 66 3.69 5.06 -3.97
N GLN A 67 3.33 4.12 -4.85
CA GLN A 67 2.54 2.93 -4.48
C GLN A 67 3.37 1.98 -3.61
N ILE A 68 4.67 1.88 -3.90
CA ILE A 68 5.60 1.11 -3.07
C ILE A 68 5.68 1.77 -1.69
N GLU A 69 6.10 3.04 -1.65
CA GLU A 69 6.41 3.76 -0.41
C GLU A 69 5.20 3.98 0.50
N ASN A 70 4.03 4.29 -0.06
CA ASN A 70 2.87 4.73 0.73
C ASN A 70 1.75 3.69 0.85
N LEU A 71 1.84 2.56 0.14
CA LEU A 71 0.78 1.55 0.14
C LEU A 71 1.35 0.15 0.40
N ILE A 72 2.33 -0.31 -0.39
CA ILE A 72 2.82 -1.69 -0.30
C ILE A 72 3.75 -1.90 0.88
N ASP A 73 4.73 -1.01 1.07
CA ASP A 73 5.69 -1.13 2.18
C ASP A 73 4.98 -1.05 3.55
N PRO A 74 4.06 -0.10 3.81
CA PRO A 74 3.34 -0.04 5.08
C PRO A 74 2.47 -1.28 5.36
N ILE A 75 1.86 -1.87 4.33
CA ILE A 75 1.07 -3.10 4.48
C ILE A 75 1.99 -4.28 4.80
N SER A 76 3.16 -4.35 4.16
CA SER A 76 4.08 -5.48 4.26
C SER A 76 4.86 -5.50 5.58
N THR A 77 5.09 -4.34 6.21
CA THR A 77 5.75 -4.26 7.52
C THR A 77 4.86 -4.72 8.67
N GLY A 78 3.54 -4.83 8.46
CA GLY A 78 2.64 -5.58 9.35
C GLY A 78 2.50 -5.03 10.77
N GLU A 79 2.88 -3.77 11.03
CA GLU A 79 2.77 -3.19 12.38
C GLU A 79 1.31 -2.87 12.78
N ASN A 80 0.40 -2.78 11.81
CA ASN A 80 -0.99 -2.42 12.03
C ASN A 80 -1.94 -3.50 11.47
N GLU A 81 -3.05 -3.74 12.17
CA GLU A 81 -4.11 -4.65 11.70
C GLU A 81 -5.06 -3.99 10.69
N ILE A 82 -5.16 -2.65 10.71
CA ILE A 82 -6.11 -1.87 9.90
C ILE A 82 -5.36 -0.76 9.17
N PHE A 83 -5.60 -0.66 7.86
CA PHE A 83 -5.08 0.40 7.00
C PHE A 83 -6.22 1.13 6.29
N ILE A 84 -6.14 2.46 6.24
CA ILE A 84 -7.12 3.31 5.57
C ILE A 84 -6.39 4.22 4.57
N PHE A 85 -6.78 4.12 3.30
CA PHE A 85 -6.16 4.88 2.21
C PHE A 85 -7.17 5.81 1.53
N GLY A 86 -6.80 7.09 1.41
CA GLY A 86 -7.50 8.05 0.55
C GLY A 86 -6.85 8.09 -0.83
N MET A 87 -7.50 7.53 -1.85
CA MET A 87 -6.91 7.40 -3.19
C MET A 87 -7.81 7.99 -4.28
N PRO A 88 -7.25 8.66 -5.31
CA PRO A 88 -8.02 9.20 -6.42
C PRO A 88 -8.56 8.07 -7.32
N LYS A 89 -9.52 8.43 -8.20
CA LYS A 89 -10.00 7.51 -9.24
C LYS A 89 -8.87 7.21 -10.23
N LYS A 90 -8.86 5.99 -10.79
CA LYS A 90 -7.86 5.48 -11.75
C LYS A 90 -6.42 5.38 -11.21
N SER A 91 -6.22 5.39 -9.89
CA SER A 91 -4.93 5.20 -9.22
C SER A 91 -4.38 3.77 -9.22
N GLY A 92 -5.06 2.82 -9.88
CA GLY A 92 -4.70 1.40 -9.80
C GLY A 92 -5.13 0.69 -8.52
N LYS A 93 -5.83 1.36 -7.59
CA LYS A 93 -6.22 0.79 -6.28
C LYS A 93 -6.93 -0.57 -6.36
N SER A 94 -7.86 -0.75 -7.31
CA SER A 94 -8.59 -2.02 -7.46
C SER A 94 -7.71 -3.16 -7.96
N THR A 95 -6.66 -2.86 -8.73
CA THR A 95 -5.65 -3.84 -9.17
C THR A 95 -4.78 -4.25 -7.99
N ILE A 96 -4.30 -3.28 -7.19
CA ILE A 96 -3.48 -3.58 -6.02
C ILE A 96 -4.29 -4.35 -4.97
N SER A 97 -5.55 -3.99 -4.73
CA SER A 97 -6.42 -4.75 -3.82
C SER A 97 -6.64 -6.20 -4.26
N ALA A 98 -6.75 -6.46 -5.57
CA ALA A 98 -6.87 -7.82 -6.09
C ALA A 98 -5.58 -8.62 -5.86
N GLY A 99 -4.42 -8.04 -6.16
CA GLY A 99 -3.13 -8.67 -5.91
C GLY A 99 -2.86 -8.92 -4.42
N LEU A 100 -3.18 -7.96 -3.55
CA LEU A 100 -3.12 -8.13 -2.10
C LEU A 100 -4.04 -9.25 -1.63
N GLY A 101 -5.26 -9.33 -2.17
CA GLY A 101 -6.20 -10.39 -1.79
C GLY A 101 -5.69 -11.79 -2.15
N ILE A 102 -5.15 -11.95 -3.36
CA ILE A 102 -4.50 -13.21 -3.77
C ILE A 102 -3.31 -13.52 -2.88
N PHE A 103 -2.44 -12.53 -2.67
CA PHE A 103 -1.27 -12.69 -1.83
C PHE A 103 -1.64 -13.16 -0.42
N SER A 104 -2.63 -12.52 0.22
CA SER A 104 -3.13 -12.91 1.54
C SER A 104 -3.77 -14.31 1.55
N LEU A 105 -4.42 -14.75 0.47
CA LEU A 105 -4.95 -16.11 0.38
C LEU A 105 -3.86 -17.19 0.36
N PHE A 106 -2.73 -16.94 -0.32
CA PHE A 106 -1.70 -17.97 -0.50
C PHE A 106 -0.56 -17.89 0.51
N PHE A 107 -0.23 -16.69 0.99
CA PHE A 107 0.98 -16.46 1.79
C PHE A 107 0.69 -16.12 3.26
N SER A 108 -0.58 -15.98 3.64
CA SER A 108 -0.99 -15.83 5.04
C SER A 108 -0.56 -17.02 5.89
N GLN A 109 -0.37 -16.76 7.19
CA GLN A 109 -0.07 -17.79 8.19
C GLN A 109 -1.34 -18.38 8.82
N ALA A 110 -2.53 -17.86 8.46
CA ALA A 110 -3.80 -18.38 8.94
C ALA A 110 -4.08 -19.79 8.38
N ILE A 111 -4.71 -20.63 9.20
CA ILE A 111 -5.25 -21.92 8.76
C ILE A 111 -6.53 -21.63 7.98
N SER A 112 -6.58 -22.03 6.70
CA SER A 112 -7.71 -21.76 5.79
C SER A 112 -8.03 -20.26 5.66
N PRO A 113 -7.12 -19.46 5.06
CA PRO A 113 -7.32 -18.02 4.93
C PRO A 113 -8.53 -17.69 4.05
N GLU A 114 -9.35 -16.77 4.52
CA GLU A 114 -10.48 -16.21 3.78
C GLU A 114 -10.28 -14.71 3.60
N VAL A 115 -10.48 -14.23 2.37
CA VAL A 115 -10.34 -12.81 2.04
C VAL A 115 -11.63 -12.30 1.43
N TYR A 116 -12.20 -11.28 2.06
CA TYR A 116 -13.46 -10.67 1.66
C TYR A 116 -13.21 -9.30 1.03
N SER A 117 -13.91 -9.02 -0.08
CA SER A 117 -13.96 -7.71 -0.71
C SER A 117 -15.35 -7.11 -0.56
N LEU A 118 -15.45 -5.99 0.14
CA LEU A 118 -16.72 -5.31 0.42
C LEU A 118 -16.80 -4.00 -0.36
N ALA A 119 -17.99 -3.68 -0.87
CA ALA A 119 -18.27 -2.41 -1.56
C ALA A 119 -19.75 -2.04 -1.40
N THR A 120 -20.08 -0.78 -1.69
CA THR A 120 -21.46 -0.26 -1.62
C THR A 120 -22.42 -1.00 -2.57
N SER A 121 -21.93 -1.57 -3.66
CA SER A 121 -22.75 -2.38 -4.58
C SER A 121 -22.03 -3.65 -5.03
N LYS A 122 -22.82 -4.66 -5.41
CA LYS A 122 -22.34 -5.96 -5.90
C LYS A 122 -21.45 -5.80 -7.14
N ASP A 123 -21.83 -4.92 -8.06
CA ASP A 123 -21.04 -4.67 -9.28
C ASP A 123 -19.68 -4.05 -8.96
N GLN A 124 -19.59 -3.18 -7.95
CA GLN A 124 -18.31 -2.63 -7.51
C GLN A 124 -17.43 -3.68 -6.83
N ALA A 125 -18.02 -4.54 -5.99
CA ALA A 125 -17.29 -5.64 -5.37
C ALA A 125 -16.76 -6.63 -6.42
N ARG A 126 -17.56 -6.89 -7.46
CA ARG A 126 -17.20 -7.79 -8.56
C ARG A 126 -15.95 -7.36 -9.33
N ILE A 127 -15.65 -6.06 -9.41
CA ILE A 127 -14.46 -5.56 -10.11
C ILE A 127 -13.17 -6.15 -9.54
N ILE A 128 -13.03 -6.22 -8.22
CA ILE A 128 -11.83 -6.74 -7.56
C ILE A 128 -11.73 -8.26 -7.75
N PHE A 129 -12.85 -8.96 -7.61
CA PHE A 129 -12.91 -10.40 -7.83
C PHE A 129 -12.56 -10.78 -9.28
N ASP A 130 -13.14 -10.09 -10.27
CA ASP A 130 -12.86 -10.36 -11.69
C ASP A 130 -11.41 -10.06 -12.05
N LYS A 131 -10.76 -9.08 -11.40
CA LYS A 131 -9.33 -8.79 -11.53
C LYS A 131 -8.48 -9.92 -10.96
N ALA A 132 -8.77 -10.38 -9.75
CA ALA A 132 -8.05 -11.47 -9.12
C ALA A 132 -8.15 -12.76 -9.95
N ARG A 133 -9.35 -13.10 -10.44
CA ARG A 133 -9.55 -14.30 -11.28
C ARG A 133 -8.75 -14.28 -12.58
N LYS A 134 -8.46 -13.10 -13.13
CA LYS A 134 -7.73 -12.94 -14.40
C LYS A 134 -6.22 -12.77 -14.22
N ALA A 135 -5.72 -12.78 -12.99
CA ALA A 135 -4.30 -12.56 -12.68
C ALA A 135 -3.47 -13.84 -12.87
N THR A 136 -3.46 -14.36 -14.10
CA THR A 136 -2.72 -15.56 -14.58
C THR A 136 -2.21 -15.29 -15.98
#